data_AF-A0A5K7X5G8-F1
#
_entry.id   AF-A0A5K7X5G8-F1
#
_cell.length_a   1.000
_cell.length_b   1.000
_cell.length_c   1.000
_cell.angle_alpha   90.00
_cell.angle_beta   90.00
_cell.angle_gamma   90.00
#
_symmetry.space_group_name_H-M   'P 1'
#
loop_
_entity.id
_entity.type
_entity.pdbx_description
1 polymer ?
#
loop_
_entity_poly.entity_id
_entity_poly.type
_entity_poly.pdbx_seq_one_letter_code
_entity_poly.pdbx_strand_id
1 'polypeptide(L)'
;MFAANVHLGDMVRVIPFLLVALAAASAGAPLLRAADYSEFVTGDLSGNPALPTQWSLTPGGNTLVASSSATDQDLLRFDVPTGYVLSSIVVQFHESLSRVFTGIQSGTTWTAGVGFEIDPTNMLGWVDFPFNPEHSHQETDILAAIGEAPGSIGFAPPLASGSYTMLFQAPSSAVPFALQFNVTAVGGGLSADFNRDGVVNGADLATWRQAFGAGPGADANQDGRTDGADFVIWQRQSGQSGSISAVAEPASGMLAILGLGAAAWRRGRLARRRSAIAGICADLAQRVHASEQQG
;
A
#
# COMPACT_ATOMS: atom_id res chain seq x y z
N MET A 1 2.17 -72.84 14.48
CA MET A 1 0.71 -72.68 14.65
C MET A 1 0.47 -71.91 15.94
N PHE A 2 0.53 -70.57 15.90
CA PHE A 2 0.06 -69.66 16.94
C PHE A 2 -0.16 -68.28 16.28
N ALA A 3 -1.25 -67.64 16.66
CA ALA A 3 -1.93 -66.57 15.94
C ALA A 3 -1.31 -65.17 16.11
N ALA A 4 -1.52 -64.30 15.13
CA ALA A 4 -1.58 -62.87 15.32
C ALA A 4 -2.70 -62.28 14.41
N ASN A 5 -3.79 -61.87 15.05
CA ASN A 5 -4.84 -61.02 14.48
C ASN A 5 -4.22 -59.64 14.18
N VAL A 6 -4.31 -59.17 12.94
CA VAL A 6 -4.23 -57.74 12.63
C VAL A 6 -5.54 -57.35 11.94
N HIS A 7 -6.21 -56.41 12.58
CA HIS A 7 -7.57 -55.96 12.34
C HIS A 7 -7.62 -55.04 11.12
N LEU A 8 -8.65 -55.25 10.27
CA LEU A 8 -9.06 -54.33 9.19
C LEU A 8 -9.20 -52.90 9.73
N GLY A 9 -8.54 -51.93 9.11
CA GLY A 9 -8.63 -50.53 9.57
C GLY A 9 -8.01 -49.44 8.71
N ASP A 10 -7.77 -49.61 7.40
CA ASP A 10 -7.31 -48.51 6.54
C ASP A 10 -8.47 -47.91 5.74
N MET A 11 -9.36 -47.21 6.45
CA MET A 11 -10.18 -46.16 5.85
C MET A 11 -9.43 -44.84 6.02
N VAL A 12 -8.75 -44.43 4.95
CA VAL A 12 -8.18 -43.08 4.74
C VAL A 12 -9.28 -42.05 4.93
N ARG A 13 -9.34 -41.46 6.14
CA ARG A 13 -10.20 -40.33 6.45
C ARG A 13 -9.50 -39.06 5.98
N VAL A 14 -10.04 -38.49 4.90
CA VAL A 14 -9.93 -37.08 4.56
C VAL A 14 -10.43 -36.27 5.77
N ILE A 15 -9.53 -35.56 6.45
CA ILE A 15 -9.86 -34.63 7.53
C ILE A 15 -9.48 -33.22 7.04
N PRO A 16 -10.43 -32.26 6.99
CA PRO A 16 -10.16 -30.93 6.46
C PRO A 16 -9.36 -30.10 7.47
N PHE A 17 -8.21 -29.57 7.04
CA PHE A 17 -7.49 -28.50 7.71
C PHE A 17 -8.25 -27.18 7.52
N LEU A 18 -9.31 -27.01 8.29
CA LEU A 18 -10.03 -25.75 8.44
C LEU A 18 -10.27 -25.54 9.93
N LEU A 19 -9.42 -24.74 10.59
CA LEU A 19 -9.61 -24.05 11.89
C LEU A 19 -8.33 -23.96 12.76
N VAL A 20 -7.26 -23.32 12.29
CA VAL A 20 -6.31 -22.66 13.22
C VAL A 20 -5.87 -21.32 12.62
N ALA A 21 -6.68 -20.29 12.83
CA ALA A 21 -6.25 -18.89 12.77
C ALA A 21 -7.16 -18.06 13.67
N LEU A 22 -7.02 -18.22 14.99
CA LEU A 22 -7.53 -17.23 15.93
C LEU A 22 -6.59 -17.10 17.14
N ALA A 23 -6.21 -15.84 17.39
CA ALA A 23 -5.58 -15.28 18.59
C ALA A 23 -4.05 -15.34 18.70
N ALA A 24 -3.38 -14.36 18.07
CA ALA A 24 -2.47 -13.43 18.77
C ALA A 24 -1.96 -12.32 17.82
N ALA A 25 -2.60 -11.14 17.86
CA ALA A 25 -1.96 -9.83 17.67
C ALA A 25 -3.01 -8.72 17.83
N SER A 26 -3.18 -8.22 19.05
CA SER A 26 -3.80 -6.91 19.30
C SER A 26 -2.75 -5.82 19.09
N ALA A 27 -2.56 -5.45 17.83
CA ALA A 27 -2.04 -4.15 17.39
C ALA A 27 -2.74 -3.92 16.04
N GLY A 28 -3.43 -2.79 15.89
CA GLY A 28 -4.45 -2.59 14.85
C GLY A 28 -4.02 -3.06 13.48
N ALA A 29 -4.51 -4.23 13.06
CA ALA A 29 -4.49 -4.60 11.66
C ALA A 29 -5.35 -3.56 10.92
N PRO A 30 -4.81 -2.82 9.95
CA PRO A 30 -5.65 -1.95 9.14
C PRO A 30 -6.71 -2.84 8.49
N LEU A 31 -7.98 -2.43 8.58
CA LEU A 31 -9.02 -3.00 7.71
C LEU A 31 -8.51 -2.89 6.27
N LEU A 32 -8.62 -3.96 5.46
CA LEU A 32 -8.22 -3.92 4.05
C LEU A 32 -8.81 -2.66 3.41
N ARG A 33 -7.94 -1.80 2.88
CA ARG A 33 -8.35 -0.65 2.10
C ARG A 33 -8.91 -1.16 0.77
N ALA A 34 -9.80 -0.40 0.12
CA ALA A 34 -10.35 -0.77 -1.19
C ALA A 34 -9.27 -1.05 -2.27
N ALA A 35 -8.04 -0.58 -2.04
CA ALA A 35 -6.90 -0.79 -2.91
C ALA A 35 -5.96 -1.91 -2.45
N ASP A 36 -6.29 -2.66 -1.39
CA ASP A 36 -5.54 -3.85 -1.01
C ASP A 36 -6.04 -5.05 -1.84
N TYR A 37 -5.13 -5.96 -2.19
CA TYR A 37 -5.43 -7.16 -2.97
C TYR A 37 -5.06 -8.40 -2.15
N SER A 38 -6.01 -9.31 -1.98
CA SER A 38 -5.77 -10.62 -1.38
C SER A 38 -6.32 -11.68 -2.33
N GLU A 39 -5.46 -12.55 -2.84
CA GLU A 39 -5.91 -13.60 -3.77
C GLU A 39 -6.93 -14.56 -3.13
N PHE A 40 -6.82 -14.75 -1.80
CA PHE A 40 -7.69 -15.60 -1.00
C PHE A 40 -9.11 -15.04 -0.82
N VAL A 41 -9.33 -13.77 -1.18
CA VAL A 41 -10.60 -13.06 -0.99
C VAL A 41 -11.12 -12.49 -2.30
N THR A 42 -10.26 -11.81 -3.06
CA THR A 42 -10.61 -11.11 -4.30
C THR A 42 -10.65 -12.05 -5.50
N GLY A 43 -9.90 -13.15 -5.46
CA GLY A 43 -9.75 -14.10 -6.54
C GLY A 43 -8.29 -14.28 -6.94
N ASP A 44 -8.03 -15.35 -7.65
CA ASP A 44 -6.69 -15.80 -8.00
C ASP A 44 -5.92 -14.80 -8.88
N LEU A 45 -4.62 -14.70 -8.69
CA LEU A 45 -3.76 -13.96 -9.61
C LEU A 45 -3.61 -14.74 -10.92
N SER A 46 -3.39 -14.02 -12.02
CA SER A 46 -3.37 -14.64 -13.34
C SER A 46 -2.04 -15.35 -13.58
N GLY A 47 -2.07 -16.59 -14.04
CA GLY A 47 -0.89 -17.27 -14.61
C GLY A 47 -0.62 -16.98 -16.09
N ASN A 48 -1.36 -16.04 -16.71
CA ASN A 48 -1.24 -15.74 -18.14
C ASN A 48 -0.39 -14.48 -18.40
N PRO A 49 0.82 -14.59 -19.00
CA PRO A 49 1.70 -13.44 -19.28
C PRO A 49 1.07 -12.34 -20.14
N ALA A 50 0.13 -12.70 -21.02
CA ALA A 50 -0.57 -11.75 -21.89
C ALA A 50 -1.75 -11.04 -21.20
N LEU A 51 -2.25 -11.60 -20.08
CA LEU A 51 -3.39 -11.06 -19.34
C LEU A 51 -3.13 -11.11 -17.81
N PRO A 52 -2.15 -10.34 -17.28
CA PRO A 52 -1.93 -10.25 -15.84
C PRO A 52 -3.16 -9.68 -15.11
N THR A 53 -3.33 -10.06 -13.84
CA THR A 53 -4.40 -9.51 -13.01
C THR A 53 -4.17 -8.03 -12.76
N GLN A 54 -5.14 -7.18 -13.12
CA GLN A 54 -5.01 -5.74 -12.92
C GLN A 54 -5.30 -5.35 -11.46
N TRP A 55 -4.37 -4.61 -10.86
CA TRP A 55 -4.49 -4.03 -9.53
C TRP A 55 -4.29 -2.51 -9.59
N SER A 56 -5.32 -1.77 -9.20
CA SER A 56 -5.28 -0.31 -9.17
C SER A 56 -4.73 0.19 -7.84
N LEU A 57 -3.47 0.64 -7.83
CA LEU A 57 -2.88 1.24 -6.65
C LEU A 57 -3.51 2.60 -6.35
N THR A 58 -3.58 2.96 -5.07
CA THR A 58 -4.01 4.29 -4.64
C THR A 58 -2.94 4.96 -3.78
N PRO A 59 -2.92 6.31 -3.71
CA PRO A 59 -1.97 7.03 -2.86
C PRO A 59 -1.94 6.51 -1.42
N GLY A 60 -0.75 6.30 -0.85
CA GLY A 60 -0.52 5.63 0.43
C GLY A 60 -0.07 4.17 0.28
N GLY A 61 -0.15 3.41 1.37
CA GLY A 61 0.19 1.98 1.38
C GLY A 61 -0.92 1.11 0.79
N ASN A 62 -0.54 0.17 -0.07
CA ASN A 62 -1.41 -0.83 -0.68
C ASN A 62 -0.83 -2.21 -0.40
N THR A 63 -1.62 -3.10 0.15
CA THR A 63 -1.18 -4.43 0.59
C THR A 63 -1.55 -5.47 -0.45
N LEU A 64 -0.56 -6.25 -0.88
CA LEU A 64 -0.75 -7.48 -1.65
C LEU A 64 -0.57 -8.67 -0.70
N VAL A 65 -1.50 -9.61 -0.70
CA VAL A 65 -1.40 -10.91 -0.03
C VAL A 65 -1.66 -12.00 -1.05
N ALA A 66 -0.66 -12.85 -1.27
CA ALA A 66 -0.67 -13.83 -2.35
C ALA A 66 0.15 -15.08 -2.01
N SER A 67 0.11 -16.09 -2.86
CA SER A 67 0.90 -17.30 -2.78
C SER A 67 1.24 -17.81 -4.16
N SER A 68 2.51 -18.19 -4.33
CA SER A 68 3.01 -18.64 -5.64
C SER A 68 3.68 -19.99 -5.54
N SER A 69 3.64 -20.78 -6.62
CA SER A 69 4.23 -22.13 -6.69
C SER A 69 4.96 -22.36 -8.02
N ALA A 70 5.57 -23.53 -8.19
CA ALA A 70 6.20 -23.90 -9.45
C ALA A 70 5.21 -24.10 -10.60
N THR A 71 3.95 -24.40 -10.28
CA THR A 71 2.88 -24.70 -11.24
C THR A 71 1.82 -23.61 -11.31
N ASP A 72 1.93 -22.62 -10.43
CA ASP A 72 0.96 -21.55 -10.24
C ASP A 72 1.74 -20.27 -10.03
N GLN A 73 2.09 -19.64 -11.14
CA GLN A 73 2.88 -18.43 -11.16
C GLN A 73 1.93 -17.24 -11.23
N ASP A 74 2.24 -16.20 -10.48
CA ASP A 74 1.31 -15.08 -10.34
C ASP A 74 1.80 -13.88 -11.12
N LEU A 75 0.93 -13.39 -11.99
CA LEU A 75 1.16 -12.17 -12.75
C LEU A 75 0.20 -11.08 -12.32
N LEU A 76 0.80 -10.01 -11.81
CA LEU A 76 0.13 -8.82 -11.34
C LEU A 76 0.52 -7.67 -12.25
N ARG A 77 -0.46 -6.96 -12.80
CA ARG A 77 -0.25 -5.65 -13.41
C ARG A 77 -0.70 -4.58 -12.43
N PHE A 78 0.12 -3.56 -12.22
CA PHE A 78 -0.25 -2.38 -11.45
C PHE A 78 0.03 -1.09 -12.22
N ASP A 79 -0.77 -0.07 -11.94
CA ASP A 79 -0.61 1.26 -12.52
C ASP A 79 -0.21 2.24 -11.40
N VAL A 80 0.95 2.88 -11.53
CA VAL A 80 1.36 4.01 -10.69
C VAL A 80 0.70 5.27 -11.26
N PRO A 81 -0.21 5.95 -10.53
CA PRO A 81 -0.96 7.08 -11.08
C PRO A 81 -0.08 8.26 -11.47
N THR A 82 -0.51 9.05 -12.46
CA THR A 82 0.17 10.30 -12.83
C THR A 82 0.30 11.24 -11.62
N GLY A 83 1.48 11.81 -11.43
CA GLY A 83 1.79 12.66 -10.28
C GLY A 83 2.17 11.90 -9.01
N TYR A 84 2.27 10.56 -9.09
CA TYR A 84 2.72 9.70 -8.01
C TYR A 84 3.92 8.86 -8.46
N VAL A 85 4.64 8.34 -7.47
CA VAL A 85 5.70 7.35 -7.64
C VAL A 85 5.44 6.18 -6.70
N LEU A 86 5.87 4.98 -7.08
CA LEU A 86 6.00 3.88 -6.14
C LEU A 86 7.34 4.04 -5.42
N SER A 87 7.28 4.47 -4.16
CA SER A 87 8.47 4.83 -3.38
C SER A 87 9.16 3.64 -2.73
N SER A 88 8.43 2.57 -2.43
CA SER A 88 8.99 1.35 -1.84
C SER A 88 8.07 0.15 -2.07
N ILE A 89 8.66 -1.03 -2.09
CA ILE A 89 7.95 -2.31 -2.00
C ILE A 89 8.50 -3.02 -0.77
N VAL A 90 7.71 -3.06 0.30
CA VAL A 90 8.16 -3.61 1.58
C VAL A 90 7.63 -5.03 1.74
N VAL A 91 8.52 -5.99 1.99
CA VAL A 91 8.11 -7.36 2.32
C VAL A 91 7.52 -7.37 3.72
N GLN A 92 6.21 -7.62 3.83
CA GLN A 92 5.49 -7.67 5.11
C GLN A 92 5.54 -9.06 5.72
N PHE A 93 5.43 -10.08 4.87
CA PHE A 93 5.48 -11.47 5.27
C PHE A 93 6.04 -12.32 4.14
N HIS A 94 6.87 -13.30 4.50
CA HIS A 94 7.34 -14.36 3.64
C HIS A 94 7.75 -15.52 4.54
N GLU A 95 7.36 -16.75 4.21
CA GLU A 95 7.83 -17.92 4.95
C GLU A 95 9.35 -18.14 4.77
N SER A 96 10.02 -18.71 5.77
CA SER A 96 11.49 -18.76 5.80
C SER A 96 12.12 -19.92 5.03
N LEU A 97 11.33 -20.84 4.48
CA LEU A 97 11.81 -22.13 3.96
C LEU A 97 11.92 -22.19 2.44
N SER A 98 11.14 -21.36 1.73
CA SER A 98 11.04 -21.37 0.27
C SER A 98 11.44 -20.01 -0.27
N ARG A 99 11.94 -19.96 -1.52
CA ARG A 99 12.29 -18.70 -2.21
C ARG A 99 11.14 -18.29 -3.10
N VAL A 100 10.73 -17.03 -3.04
CA VAL A 100 9.89 -16.40 -4.07
C VAL A 100 10.79 -15.50 -4.90
N PHE A 101 10.85 -15.77 -6.20
CA PHE A 101 11.39 -14.83 -7.16
C PHE A 101 10.32 -13.79 -7.47
N THR A 102 10.71 -12.52 -7.53
CA THR A 102 9.89 -11.48 -8.13
C THR A 102 10.66 -10.64 -9.14
N GLY A 103 9.98 -10.23 -10.20
CA GLY A 103 10.53 -9.40 -11.23
C GLY A 103 9.57 -8.31 -11.67
N ILE A 104 10.08 -7.17 -12.11
CA ILE A 104 9.29 -6.05 -12.62
C ILE A 104 9.65 -5.80 -14.08
N GLN A 105 8.63 -5.64 -14.92
CA GLN A 105 8.73 -5.22 -16.30
C GLN A 105 7.84 -3.98 -16.54
N SER A 106 8.31 -3.05 -17.38
CA SER A 106 7.46 -1.94 -17.85
C SER A 106 6.42 -2.44 -18.84
N GLY A 107 5.18 -1.96 -18.70
CA GLY A 107 4.07 -2.31 -19.58
C GLY A 107 2.99 -3.14 -18.88
N THR A 108 2.01 -3.56 -19.67
CA THR A 108 0.78 -4.20 -19.19
C THR A 108 0.78 -5.71 -19.35
N THR A 109 1.87 -6.27 -19.86
CA THR A 109 2.06 -7.69 -20.15
C THR A 109 3.45 -8.11 -19.72
N TRP A 110 3.61 -9.39 -19.46
CA TRP A 110 4.89 -9.99 -19.15
C TRP A 110 5.46 -10.70 -20.38
N THR A 111 6.70 -10.36 -20.76
CA THR A 111 7.36 -10.94 -21.94
C THR A 111 8.73 -11.53 -21.62
N ALA A 112 9.16 -11.47 -20.36
CA ALA A 112 10.48 -11.94 -19.96
C ALA A 112 10.58 -13.47 -19.79
N GLY A 113 9.56 -14.25 -20.16
CA GLY A 113 9.54 -15.71 -19.91
C GLY A 113 9.22 -16.06 -18.46
N VAL A 114 9.07 -17.34 -18.14
CA VAL A 114 8.74 -17.80 -16.78
C VAL A 114 9.57 -19.01 -16.38
N GLY A 115 9.56 -19.38 -15.10
CA GLY A 115 10.35 -20.48 -14.58
C GLY A 115 11.85 -20.23 -14.74
N PHE A 116 12.55 -21.19 -15.37
CA PHE A 116 13.98 -21.10 -15.68
C PHE A 116 14.27 -20.41 -17.02
N GLU A 117 13.25 -20.07 -17.80
CA GLU A 117 13.39 -19.42 -19.12
C GLU A 117 13.36 -17.89 -19.02
N ILE A 118 13.43 -17.35 -17.80
CA ILE A 118 13.43 -15.90 -17.59
C ILE A 118 14.64 -15.25 -18.28
N ASP A 119 14.38 -14.25 -19.11
CA ASP A 119 15.37 -13.38 -19.74
C ASP A 119 15.36 -12.00 -19.05
N PRO A 120 16.35 -11.73 -18.17
CA PRO A 120 16.43 -10.47 -17.41
C PRO A 120 16.52 -9.24 -18.30
N THR A 121 16.98 -9.36 -19.55
CA THR A 121 17.14 -8.21 -20.46
C THR A 121 15.82 -7.57 -20.87
N ASN A 122 14.69 -8.27 -20.68
CA ASN A 122 13.34 -7.77 -20.93
C ASN A 122 12.69 -7.15 -19.69
N MET A 123 13.41 -7.10 -18.56
CA MET A 123 12.89 -6.68 -17.26
C MET A 123 13.57 -5.41 -16.78
N LEU A 124 12.83 -4.58 -16.04
CA LEU A 124 13.43 -3.46 -15.29
C LEU A 124 14.35 -3.95 -14.19
N GLY A 125 14.04 -5.12 -13.62
CA GLY A 125 14.80 -5.66 -12.51
C GLY A 125 14.13 -6.87 -11.88
N TRP A 126 14.86 -7.54 -10.99
CA TRP A 126 14.38 -8.71 -10.27
C TRP A 126 15.04 -8.84 -8.90
N VAL A 127 14.39 -9.55 -8.01
CA VAL A 127 14.96 -9.91 -6.72
C VAL A 127 14.38 -11.22 -6.27
N ASP A 128 15.15 -11.93 -5.46
CA ASP A 128 14.63 -13.03 -4.69
C ASP A 128 14.31 -12.55 -3.30
N PHE A 129 13.15 -12.97 -2.79
CA PHE A 129 12.88 -12.75 -1.39
C PHE A 129 14.03 -13.38 -0.60
N PRO A 130 14.74 -12.57 0.21
CA PRO A 130 16.00 -12.99 0.79
C PRO A 130 15.78 -14.22 1.69
N PHE A 131 16.57 -15.25 1.43
CA PHE A 131 16.59 -16.47 2.21
C PHE A 131 17.38 -16.23 3.51
N ASN A 132 16.69 -16.07 4.65
CA ASN A 132 17.36 -16.05 5.94
C ASN A 132 16.58 -16.86 6.99
N PRO A 133 17.18 -17.92 7.57
CA PRO A 133 16.59 -18.69 8.65
C PRO A 133 16.54 -17.96 10.00
N GLU A 134 17.26 -16.84 10.20
CA GLU A 134 17.33 -16.15 11.50
C GLU A 134 16.52 -14.85 11.58
N HIS A 135 16.20 -14.21 10.46
CA HIS A 135 15.34 -13.02 10.43
C HIS A 135 14.45 -13.09 9.20
N SER A 136 13.16 -13.44 9.41
CA SER A 136 12.12 -13.18 8.43
C SER A 136 12.22 -11.71 8.04
N HIS A 137 12.53 -11.42 6.77
CA HIS A 137 12.75 -10.08 6.21
C HIS A 137 11.46 -9.23 6.15
N GLN A 138 10.65 -9.32 7.19
CA GLN A 138 9.61 -8.37 7.49
C GLN A 138 10.23 -6.97 7.46
N GLU A 139 9.51 -6.04 6.86
CA GLU A 139 9.87 -4.63 6.79
C GLU A 139 11.08 -4.29 5.89
N THR A 140 11.56 -5.24 5.07
CA THR A 140 12.62 -4.94 4.08
C THR A 140 12.04 -4.33 2.81
N ASP A 141 12.54 -3.15 2.42
CA ASP A 141 12.25 -2.56 1.10
C ASP A 141 13.11 -3.22 0.01
N ILE A 142 12.46 -3.83 -0.97
CA ILE A 142 13.11 -4.55 -2.06
C ILE A 142 13.16 -3.75 -3.36
N LEU A 143 12.57 -2.56 -3.43
CA LEU A 143 12.46 -1.82 -4.69
C LEU A 143 13.82 -1.43 -5.27
N ALA A 144 14.75 -0.97 -4.42
CA ALA A 144 16.12 -0.67 -4.82
C ALA A 144 16.88 -1.92 -5.30
N ALA A 145 16.72 -3.04 -4.58
CA ALA A 145 17.38 -4.29 -4.93
C ALA A 145 16.91 -4.83 -6.29
N ILE A 146 15.62 -4.66 -6.61
CA ILE A 146 15.07 -5.00 -7.94
C ILE A 146 15.79 -4.17 -9.01
N GLY A 147 15.91 -2.86 -8.83
CA GLY A 147 16.51 -1.95 -9.82
C GLY A 147 18.00 -2.16 -10.09
N GLU A 148 18.74 -2.72 -9.13
CA GLU A 148 20.18 -3.00 -9.24
C GLU A 148 20.49 -4.44 -9.72
N ALA A 149 19.46 -5.20 -10.14
CA ALA A 149 19.60 -6.60 -10.46
C ALA A 149 20.48 -6.84 -11.71
N PRO A 150 21.50 -7.72 -11.63
CA PRO A 150 22.44 -7.92 -12.72
C PRO A 150 21.74 -8.51 -13.96
N GLY A 151 22.15 -8.01 -15.14
CA GLY A 151 21.62 -8.45 -16.44
C GLY A 151 20.25 -7.87 -16.80
N SER A 152 19.63 -7.09 -15.92
CA SER A 152 18.38 -6.38 -16.19
C SER A 152 18.61 -4.99 -16.81
N ILE A 153 17.53 -4.35 -17.27
CA ILE A 153 17.56 -2.97 -17.80
C ILE A 153 17.98 -1.99 -16.70
N GLY A 154 17.55 -2.24 -15.46
CA GLY A 154 17.83 -1.42 -14.31
C GLY A 154 16.92 -0.19 -14.18
N PHE A 155 16.78 0.29 -12.94
CA PHE A 155 16.19 1.59 -12.62
C PHE A 155 16.63 2.04 -11.23
N ALA A 156 16.61 3.34 -10.97
CA ALA A 156 16.78 3.87 -9.63
C ALA A 156 15.39 4.17 -9.01
N PRO A 157 15.11 3.75 -7.76
CA PRO A 157 13.91 4.19 -7.06
C PRO A 157 13.82 5.72 -6.94
N PRO A 158 12.62 6.28 -6.86
CA PRO A 158 11.33 5.59 -6.87
C PRO A 158 10.89 5.24 -8.30
N LEU A 159 10.00 4.25 -8.44
CA LEU A 159 9.48 3.87 -9.76
C LEU A 159 8.42 4.90 -10.18
N ALA A 160 8.62 5.51 -11.36
CA ALA A 160 7.80 6.62 -11.85
C ALA A 160 6.34 6.21 -12.15
N SER A 161 5.49 7.20 -12.44
CA SER A 161 4.13 6.93 -12.93
C SER A 161 4.17 6.13 -14.24
N GLY A 162 3.34 5.10 -14.34
CA GLY A 162 3.34 4.19 -15.47
C GLY A 162 2.65 2.87 -15.17
N SER A 163 2.49 2.03 -16.19
CA SER A 163 2.00 0.67 -16.05
C SER A 163 3.17 -0.30 -15.94
N TYR A 164 3.10 -1.19 -14.97
CA TYR A 164 4.12 -2.19 -14.71
C TYR A 164 3.46 -3.55 -14.51
N THR A 165 4.21 -4.60 -14.85
CA THR A 165 3.80 -5.98 -14.63
C THR A 165 4.85 -6.68 -13.78
N MET A 166 4.40 -7.44 -12.79
CA MET A 166 5.24 -8.25 -11.92
C MET A 166 4.91 -9.72 -12.08
N LEU A 167 5.96 -10.53 -12.03
CA LEU A 167 5.87 -11.97 -11.87
C LEU A 167 6.23 -12.33 -10.42
N PHE A 168 5.51 -13.29 -9.86
CA PHE A 168 5.92 -14.05 -8.68
C PHE A 168 5.98 -15.53 -9.06
N GLN A 169 7.01 -16.21 -8.58
CA GLN A 169 7.13 -17.66 -8.76
C GLN A 169 7.97 -18.28 -7.64
N ALA A 170 7.64 -19.51 -7.27
CA ALA A 170 8.38 -20.29 -6.30
C ALA A 170 8.87 -21.62 -6.90
N PRO A 171 9.92 -22.26 -6.34
CA PRO A 171 10.55 -23.43 -6.96
C PRO A 171 9.78 -24.74 -6.74
N SER A 172 8.81 -24.79 -5.83
CA SER A 172 8.12 -26.03 -5.48
C SER A 172 6.68 -25.78 -5.02
N SER A 173 6.38 -26.01 -3.75
CA SER A 173 5.06 -25.86 -3.15
C SER A 173 4.64 -24.39 -3.12
N ALA A 174 3.33 -24.15 -2.91
CA ALA A 174 2.81 -22.81 -2.74
C ALA A 174 3.43 -22.11 -1.54
N VAL A 175 3.96 -20.91 -1.78
CA VAL A 175 4.66 -20.08 -0.81
C VAL A 175 3.85 -18.81 -0.59
N PRO A 176 3.21 -18.63 0.58
CA PRO A 176 2.47 -17.40 0.87
C PRO A 176 3.42 -16.24 1.17
N PHE A 177 3.06 -15.05 0.70
CA PHE A 177 3.77 -13.81 0.93
C PHE A 177 2.81 -12.61 1.04
N ALA A 178 3.29 -11.55 1.66
CA ALA A 178 2.62 -10.26 1.67
C ALA A 178 3.61 -9.13 1.41
N LEU A 179 3.20 -8.18 0.58
CA LEU A 179 3.97 -6.99 0.21
C LEU A 179 3.16 -5.73 0.50
N GLN A 180 3.84 -4.64 0.84
CA GLN A 180 3.27 -3.31 0.91
C GLN A 180 3.89 -2.38 -0.14
N PHE A 181 3.06 -1.95 -1.08
CA PHE A 181 3.38 -1.00 -2.13
C PHE A 181 3.05 0.41 -1.62
N ASN A 182 4.05 1.23 -1.36
CA ASN A 182 3.84 2.61 -0.93
C ASN A 182 3.86 3.54 -2.13
N VAL A 183 2.70 4.07 -2.48
CA VAL A 183 2.55 5.06 -3.54
C VAL A 183 2.52 6.43 -2.89
N THR A 184 3.57 7.20 -3.08
CA THR A 184 3.63 8.58 -2.58
C THR A 184 3.39 9.52 -3.75
N ALA A 185 2.85 10.71 -3.47
CA ALA A 185 2.92 11.77 -4.47
C ALA A 185 4.40 11.88 -4.88
N VAL A 186 4.67 12.14 -6.16
CA VAL A 186 5.98 12.68 -6.51
C VAL A 186 6.15 13.85 -5.56
N GLY A 187 7.05 13.73 -4.56
CA GLY A 187 7.21 14.74 -3.54
C GLY A 187 7.33 16.07 -4.27
N GLY A 188 6.46 17.03 -3.96
CA GLY A 188 6.38 18.28 -4.73
C GLY A 188 7.78 18.86 -4.88
N GLY A 189 8.29 18.82 -6.11
CA GLY A 189 9.67 19.12 -6.45
C GLY A 189 10.37 17.90 -7.05
N LEU A 190 10.65 18.00 -8.33
CA LEU A 190 11.66 17.20 -9.02
C LEU A 190 12.91 17.07 -8.11
N SER A 191 13.64 15.96 -8.13
CA SER A 191 14.77 15.80 -7.19
C SER A 191 15.87 16.87 -7.36
N ALA A 192 15.88 17.56 -8.50
CA ALA A 192 16.71 18.72 -8.78
C ALA A 192 16.03 20.09 -8.52
N ASP A 193 14.83 20.12 -7.94
CA ASP A 193 14.14 21.31 -7.44
C ASP A 193 14.64 21.58 -6.02
N PHE A 194 15.84 22.14 -5.95
CA PHE A 194 16.57 22.34 -4.70
C PHE A 194 16.03 23.53 -3.91
N ASN A 195 15.38 24.48 -4.57
CA ASN A 195 14.76 25.64 -3.89
C ASN A 195 13.28 25.38 -3.49
N ARG A 196 12.70 24.25 -3.93
CA ARG A 196 11.33 23.79 -3.66
C ARG A 196 10.26 24.76 -4.15
N ASP A 197 10.53 25.43 -5.26
CA ASP A 197 9.57 26.35 -5.89
C ASP A 197 8.64 25.63 -6.90
N GLY A 198 8.84 24.33 -7.08
CA GLY A 198 8.05 23.47 -7.95
C GLY A 198 8.57 23.41 -9.38
N VAL A 199 9.67 24.09 -9.73
CA VAL A 199 10.23 24.12 -11.08
C VAL A 199 11.74 23.91 -11.06
N VAL A 200 12.29 23.10 -11.97
CA VAL A 200 13.76 22.94 -12.07
C VAL A 200 14.30 23.91 -13.09
N ASN A 201 15.01 24.93 -12.63
CA ASN A 201 15.55 25.97 -13.50
C ASN A 201 16.94 26.46 -13.02
N GLY A 202 17.33 27.66 -13.48
CA GLY A 202 18.60 28.27 -13.11
C GLY A 202 18.73 28.63 -11.63
N ALA A 203 17.63 28.79 -10.90
CA ALA A 203 17.60 28.99 -9.45
C ALA A 203 18.09 27.74 -8.72
N ASP A 204 17.68 26.55 -9.16
CA ASP A 204 18.18 25.29 -8.61
C ASP A 204 19.64 25.06 -8.95
N LEU A 205 20.04 25.39 -10.19
CA LEU A 205 21.46 25.34 -10.55
C LEU A 205 22.31 26.25 -9.64
N ALA A 206 21.78 27.40 -9.24
CA ALA A 206 22.45 28.28 -8.30
C ALA A 206 22.58 27.64 -6.92
N THR A 207 21.52 26.96 -6.43
CA THR A 207 21.55 26.18 -5.19
C THR A 207 22.58 25.05 -5.26
N TRP A 208 22.62 24.28 -6.36
CA TRP A 208 23.61 23.23 -6.57
C TRP A 208 25.04 23.76 -6.56
N ARG A 209 25.30 24.89 -7.23
CA ARG A 209 26.62 25.54 -7.23
C ARG A 209 27.08 25.97 -5.84
N GLN A 210 26.14 26.37 -4.97
CA GLN A 210 26.45 26.76 -3.59
C GLN A 210 26.73 25.53 -2.70
N ALA A 211 26.09 24.40 -2.98
CA ALA A 211 26.23 23.17 -2.22
C ALA A 211 27.35 22.24 -2.72
N PHE A 212 27.89 22.47 -3.92
CA PHE A 212 28.90 21.61 -4.54
C PHE A 212 30.11 21.40 -3.63
N GLY A 213 30.33 20.14 -3.22
CA GLY A 213 31.41 19.75 -2.30
C GLY A 213 31.26 20.21 -0.85
N ALA A 214 30.13 20.84 -0.47
CA ALA A 214 29.89 21.39 0.87
C ALA A 214 28.96 20.55 1.75
N GLY A 215 28.27 19.55 1.19
CA GLY A 215 27.34 18.66 1.91
C GLY A 215 26.14 18.26 1.02
N PRO A 216 25.06 17.69 1.59
CA PRO A 216 23.92 17.19 0.82
C PRO A 216 22.89 18.28 0.45
N GLY A 217 23.33 19.53 0.30
CA GLY A 217 22.45 20.69 0.13
C GLY A 217 21.70 20.73 -1.21
N ALA A 218 22.21 20.01 -2.20
CA ALA A 218 21.58 19.81 -3.51
C ALA A 218 21.87 18.38 -4.00
N ASP A 219 21.57 17.42 -3.12
CA ASP A 219 21.77 15.99 -3.27
C ASP A 219 20.54 15.37 -3.97
N ALA A 220 20.60 15.28 -5.29
CA ALA A 220 19.50 14.79 -6.12
C ALA A 220 19.46 13.25 -6.22
N ASN A 221 20.60 12.58 -6.00
CA ASN A 221 20.69 11.11 -5.95
C ASN A 221 20.61 10.53 -4.52
N GLN A 222 20.58 11.39 -3.50
CA GLN A 222 20.53 11.06 -2.08
C GLN A 222 21.75 10.27 -1.57
N ASP A 223 22.93 10.52 -2.14
CA ASP A 223 24.18 9.83 -1.74
C ASP A 223 24.94 10.52 -0.60
N GLY A 224 24.38 11.59 -0.05
CA GLY A 224 24.94 12.38 1.04
C GLY A 224 25.94 13.45 0.57
N ARG A 225 26.09 13.65 -0.75
CA ARG A 225 26.98 14.65 -1.35
C ARG A 225 26.23 15.51 -2.36
N THR A 226 26.89 16.57 -2.79
CA THR A 226 26.44 17.38 -3.92
C THR A 226 27.61 17.45 -4.89
N ASP A 227 27.52 16.67 -5.97
CA ASP A 227 28.58 16.56 -6.95
C ASP A 227 28.05 16.41 -8.39
N GLY A 228 28.90 15.92 -9.29
CA GLY A 228 28.58 15.77 -10.70
C GLY A 228 27.43 14.79 -10.96
N ALA A 229 27.20 13.80 -10.11
CA ALA A 229 26.08 12.86 -10.23
C ALA A 229 24.73 13.60 -10.11
N ASP A 230 24.64 14.54 -9.15
CA ASP A 230 23.45 15.38 -8.96
C ASP A 230 23.24 16.35 -10.11
N PHE A 231 24.34 16.88 -10.66
CA PHE A 231 24.27 17.78 -11.81
C PHE A 231 23.67 17.10 -13.03
N VAL A 232 23.99 15.82 -13.27
CA VAL A 232 23.39 15.06 -14.37
C VAL A 232 21.88 14.86 -14.14
N ILE A 233 21.43 14.69 -12.90
CA ILE A 233 20.01 14.63 -12.57
C ILE A 233 19.33 15.98 -12.83
N TRP A 234 19.94 17.09 -12.41
CA TRP A 234 19.47 18.44 -12.73
C TRP A 234 19.38 18.68 -14.24
N GLN A 235 20.38 18.27 -15.02
CA GLN A 235 20.34 18.42 -16.48
C GLN A 235 19.17 17.66 -17.12
N ARG A 236 18.84 16.46 -16.61
CA ARG A 236 17.71 15.67 -17.10
C ARG A 236 16.36 16.27 -16.72
N GLN A 237 16.29 16.94 -15.56
CA GLN A 237 15.06 17.52 -15.03
C GLN A 237 14.89 19.00 -15.36
N SER A 238 15.91 19.69 -15.87
CA SER A 238 15.88 21.11 -16.21
C SER A 238 14.72 21.46 -17.15
N GLY A 239 13.90 22.43 -16.74
CA GLY A 239 12.70 22.86 -17.45
C GLY A 239 11.44 22.05 -17.13
N GLN A 240 11.54 21.02 -16.29
CA GLN A 240 10.37 20.31 -15.77
C GLN A 240 9.74 21.11 -14.62
N SER A 241 8.44 20.92 -14.42
CA SER A 241 7.69 21.49 -13.29
C SER A 241 6.94 20.38 -12.59
N GLY A 242 7.10 20.26 -11.27
CA GLY A 242 6.37 19.32 -10.45
C GLY A 242 4.93 19.77 -10.27
N SER A 243 3.96 18.91 -10.59
CA SER A 243 2.56 19.17 -10.26
C SER A 243 2.36 19.03 -8.76
N ILE A 244 2.41 20.14 -8.03
CA ILE A 244 1.88 20.21 -6.66
C ILE A 244 0.36 20.03 -6.71
N SER A 245 -0.08 18.77 -6.66
CA SER A 245 -1.50 18.45 -6.53
C SER A 245 -1.97 18.98 -5.17
N ALA A 246 -2.83 19.99 -5.19
CA ALA A 246 -3.47 20.49 -3.99
C ALA A 246 -4.18 19.32 -3.30
N VAL A 247 -3.71 18.95 -2.12
CA VAL A 247 -4.35 17.95 -1.26
C VAL A 247 -5.78 18.43 -1.00
N ALA A 248 -6.76 17.76 -1.61
CA ALA A 248 -8.16 17.99 -1.32
C ALA A 248 -8.41 17.53 0.13
N GLU A 249 -8.56 18.46 1.07
CA GLU A 249 -8.78 18.13 2.48
C GLU A 249 -10.15 17.46 2.69
N PRO A 250 -10.22 16.16 3.07
CA PRO A 250 -11.51 15.51 3.34
C PRO A 250 -12.08 15.85 4.74
N ALA A 251 -11.30 16.50 5.62
CA ALA A 251 -11.66 16.68 7.03
C ALA A 251 -12.53 17.93 7.30
N SER A 252 -12.38 18.99 6.51
CA SER A 252 -13.06 20.27 6.71
C SER A 252 -14.58 20.16 6.54
N GLY A 253 -15.05 19.29 5.63
CA GLY A 253 -16.48 19.00 5.43
C GLY A 253 -17.12 18.26 6.60
N MET A 254 -16.42 17.29 7.21
CA MET A 254 -16.95 16.51 8.34
C MET A 254 -17.10 17.36 9.61
N LEU A 255 -16.18 18.29 9.87
CA LEU A 255 -16.29 19.21 11.00
C LEU A 255 -17.46 20.20 10.83
N ALA A 256 -17.75 20.66 9.61
CA ALA A 256 -18.88 21.54 9.34
C ALA A 256 -20.24 20.84 9.55
N ILE A 257 -20.37 19.58 9.12
CA ILE A 257 -21.61 18.81 9.27
C ILE A 257 -21.86 18.46 10.75
N LEU A 258 -20.83 18.08 11.50
CA LEU A 258 -20.94 17.80 12.94
C LEU A 258 -21.29 19.07 13.75
N GLY A 259 -20.75 20.23 13.36
CA GLY A 259 -21.08 21.52 13.98
C GLY A 259 -22.57 21.91 13.80
N LEU A 260 -23.11 21.71 12.59
CA LEU A 260 -24.53 22.01 12.30
C LEU A 260 -25.49 21.04 13.02
N GLY A 261 -25.14 19.75 13.10
CA GLY A 261 -25.92 18.75 13.84
C GLY A 261 -26.01 19.03 15.34
N ALA A 262 -24.90 19.43 15.97
CA ALA A 262 -24.86 19.78 17.39
C ALA A 262 -25.70 21.04 17.71
N ALA A 263 -25.71 22.03 16.81
CA ALA A 263 -26.51 23.24 16.96
C ALA A 263 -28.02 22.96 16.87
N ALA A 264 -28.44 22.11 15.91
CA ALA A 264 -29.84 21.71 15.75
C ALA A 264 -30.35 20.91 16.96
N TRP A 265 -29.55 20.00 17.48
CA TRP A 265 -29.91 19.19 18.65
C TRP A 265 -30.05 20.02 19.94
N ARG A 266 -29.18 21.01 20.15
CA ARG A 266 -29.29 21.95 21.28
C ARG A 266 -30.57 22.79 21.22
N ARG A 267 -30.98 23.24 20.03
CA ARG A 267 -32.24 24.00 19.84
C ARG A 267 -33.47 23.14 20.14
N GLY A 268 -33.48 21.88 19.72
CA GLY A 268 -34.58 20.95 19.97
C GLY A 268 -34.78 20.60 21.46
N ARG A 269 -33.71 20.46 22.24
CA ARG A 269 -33.80 20.19 23.69
C ARG A 269 -34.39 21.36 24.49
N LEU A 270 -34.11 22.60 24.10
CA LEU A 270 -34.64 23.80 24.77
C LEU A 270 -36.13 24.02 24.51
N ALA A 271 -36.61 23.71 23.30
CA ALA A 271 -38.02 23.78 22.95
C ALA A 271 -38.87 22.76 23.75
N ARG A 272 -38.39 21.53 23.90
CA ARG A 272 -39.09 20.48 24.67
C ARG A 272 -39.17 20.78 26.17
N ARG A 273 -38.13 21.40 26.74
CA ARG A 273 -38.13 21.82 28.16
C ARG A 273 -39.14 22.93 28.45
N ARG A 274 -39.33 23.88 27.53
CA ARG A 274 -40.35 24.94 27.66
C ARG A 274 -41.78 24.37 27.61
N SER A 275 -42.02 23.39 26.74
CA SER A 275 -43.33 22.73 26.63
C SER A 275 -43.69 21.90 27.87
N ALA A 276 -42.71 21.24 28.50
CA ALA A 276 -42.92 20.44 29.71
C ALA A 276 -43.26 21.30 30.94
N ILE A 277 -42.61 22.46 31.10
CA ILE A 277 -42.87 23.38 32.22
C ILE A 277 -44.24 24.05 32.06
N ALA A 278 -44.63 24.44 30.83
CA ALA A 278 -45.94 25.01 30.56
C ALA A 278 -47.09 24.04 30.87
N GLY A 279 -46.92 22.75 30.58
CA GLY A 279 -47.92 21.71 30.90
C GLY A 279 -48.10 21.49 32.41
N ILE A 280 -47.02 21.52 33.19
CA ILE A 280 -47.08 21.36 34.65
C ILE A 280 -47.75 22.56 35.32
N CYS A 281 -47.48 23.78 34.85
CA CYS A 281 -48.15 24.98 35.35
C CYS A 281 -49.67 24.99 35.05
N ALA A 282 -50.09 24.47 33.89
CA ALA A 282 -51.49 24.38 33.54
C ALA A 282 -52.25 23.34 34.41
N ASP A 283 -51.66 22.17 34.66
CA ASP A 283 -52.27 21.14 35.52
C ASP A 283 -52.40 21.60 36.98
N LEU A 284 -51.40 22.33 37.50
CA LEU A 284 -51.46 22.91 38.85
C LEU A 284 -52.53 24.00 38.97
N ALA A 285 -52.67 24.88 37.97
CA ALA A 285 -53.72 25.90 37.97
C ALA A 285 -55.12 25.29 37.96
N GLN A 286 -55.31 24.19 37.23
CA GLN A 286 -56.59 23.48 37.14
C GLN A 286 -56.97 22.77 38.46
N ARG A 287 -55.98 22.22 39.17
CA ARG A 287 -56.17 21.56 40.47
C ARG A 287 -56.50 22.55 41.59
N VAL A 288 -55.90 23.74 41.60
CA VAL A 288 -56.22 24.79 42.59
C VAL A 288 -57.66 25.27 42.41
N HIS A 289 -58.09 25.53 41.17
CA HIS A 289 -59.46 25.97 40.90
C HIS A 289 -60.53 24.93 41.24
N ALA A 290 -60.21 23.63 41.08
CA ALA A 290 -61.10 22.54 41.49
C ALA A 290 -61.23 22.41 43.02
N SER A 291 -60.20 22.81 43.78
CA SER A 291 -60.24 22.77 45.25
C SER A 291 -61.01 23.92 45.90
N GLU A 292 -61.10 25.08 45.24
CA GLU A 292 -61.88 26.24 45.73
C GLU A 292 -63.40 26.07 45.54
N GLN A 293 -63.85 25.18 44.66
CA GLN A 293 -65.27 24.92 44.39
C GLN A 293 -65.90 23.88 45.33
N GLN A 294 -65.13 23.32 46.27
CA GLN A 294 -65.56 22.27 47.20
C GLN A 294 -65.51 22.67 48.69
N GLY A 295 -65.27 23.94 49.00
CA GLY A 295 -65.37 24.50 50.36
C GLY A 295 -66.51 25.51 50.47
#